data_AF-A0A955B9W7-F1
#
_entry.id   AF-A0A955B9W7-F1
#
_cell.length_a   1.000
_cell.length_b   1.000
_cell.length_c   1.000
_cell.angle_alpha   90.00
_cell.angle_beta   90.00
_cell.angle_gamma   90.00
#
_symmetry.space_group_name_H-M   'P 1'
#
loop_
_entity.id
_entity.type
_entity.pdbx_description
1 polymer ?
#
loop_
_entity_poly.entity_id
_entity_poly.type
_entity_poly.pdbx_seq_one_letter_code
_entity_poly.pdbx_strand_id
1 'polypeptide(L)'
;MSTTELSFVNIAAYKFVPLDNLDERRLSLRDSCRQIGLRGTILLSSEGINMFLAGTRDAIDEFLGQLRRDPAFVDLEVKESLSDEQPFRRMLVKKKKEIITLAKPEIQPAEKTSKRISARELKQWFDEGRDFAMLDVRNDYEIELGSFDNAIPAGTDHFRQFAEAIKLLPDELREKPLVTFCTGGIRCEKASPLMENAGFKNILQLDGGILKYFEECGGDHFHGECFVFDQRVAVDSKLRETDTEQCYACQHPLTAEDQHRPEYTPPTACPYCYVPPEQALVELLEKRHAAIKSVTTPLPGSVPYDNIRPMNVPERCDGMTTLDFLDSFHPQVGRDEWQSRCEAGRIVFRDRALSANDVVSQGQRVEHHIPDTTEPDVNVDIRILYEDDDIIVVNKPAPLPMHPSGRFNRNTLSNILITVFDPVVPRIVHRLDANTSGVVVLAKRSKVASRIHPQFVAGTVEKIYLAMVQGFPADDKFECDLAIDDAPAKGGGRRLATDAGKASHTSFKVLDRNSDGTTLLEVQPHTGRTNQIRLHLASLGLPLVGEQTYKSDDKLAEQQTISIDDPPLCLHALRISLNHPTNAERISFETPYPSWLQ
;
A
#
# COMPACT_ATOMS: atom_id res chain seq x y z
N MET A 1 -47.49 30.58 0.24
CA MET A 1 -47.62 29.50 -0.76
C MET A 1 -46.84 28.33 -0.22
N SER A 2 -47.56 27.28 0.18
CA SER A 2 -47.06 26.10 0.90
C SER A 2 -46.26 25.22 -0.07
N THR A 3 -44.94 25.17 0.08
CA THR A 3 -44.12 24.10 -0.48
C THR A 3 -44.40 22.85 0.35
N THR A 4 -45.17 21.92 -0.20
CA THR A 4 -45.32 20.57 0.35
C THR A 4 -43.94 19.92 0.33
N GLU A 5 -43.30 19.79 1.49
CA GLU A 5 -42.07 19.02 1.67
C GLU A 5 -42.35 17.58 1.23
N LEU A 6 -41.68 17.13 0.16
CA LEU A 6 -41.82 15.78 -0.36
C LEU A 6 -41.01 14.83 0.55
N SER A 7 -41.60 14.40 1.67
CA SER A 7 -41.01 13.34 2.50
C SER A 7 -41.01 12.02 1.73
N PHE A 8 -39.86 11.35 1.65
CA PHE A 8 -39.76 9.97 1.18
C PHE A 8 -40.20 9.01 2.28
N VAL A 9 -40.90 7.96 1.87
CA VAL A 9 -41.29 6.84 2.72
C VAL A 9 -40.28 5.74 2.56
N ASN A 10 -39.67 5.34 3.67
CA ASN A 10 -38.72 4.24 3.76
C ASN A 10 -39.42 3.04 4.36
N ILE A 11 -39.41 1.92 3.65
CA ILE A 11 -39.96 0.66 4.14
C ILE A 11 -38.87 -0.36 4.42
N ALA A 12 -39.03 -1.08 5.52
CA ALA A 12 -38.25 -2.27 5.84
C ALA A 12 -39.22 -3.44 6.07
N ALA A 13 -38.99 -4.56 5.38
CA ALA A 13 -39.84 -5.74 5.50
C ALA A 13 -39.05 -7.02 5.23
N TYR A 14 -39.41 -8.10 5.92
CA TYR A 14 -38.89 -9.43 5.63
C TYR A 14 -39.97 -10.46 5.83
N LYS A 15 -39.83 -11.60 5.16
CA LYS A 15 -40.66 -12.78 5.40
C LYS A 15 -39.90 -14.04 5.05
N PHE A 16 -39.89 -14.99 5.99
CA PHE A 16 -39.47 -16.35 5.73
C PHE A 16 -40.64 -17.14 5.16
N VAL A 17 -40.54 -17.50 3.89
CA VAL A 17 -41.55 -18.24 3.14
C VAL A 17 -40.81 -18.97 2.02
N PRO A 18 -41.09 -20.28 1.77
CA PRO A 18 -40.46 -20.98 0.66
C PRO A 18 -40.76 -20.27 -0.67
N LEU A 19 -39.71 -19.94 -1.41
CA LEU A 19 -39.81 -19.30 -2.73
C LEU A 19 -39.12 -20.14 -3.80
N ASP A 20 -39.83 -20.31 -4.91
CA ASP A 20 -39.34 -20.90 -6.14
C ASP A 20 -39.12 -19.82 -7.22
N ASN A 21 -38.64 -20.23 -8.41
CA ASN A 21 -38.54 -19.35 -9.60
C ASN A 21 -37.86 -18.00 -9.33
N LEU A 22 -36.80 -18.02 -8.50
CA LEU A 22 -36.14 -16.81 -7.99
C LEU A 22 -35.63 -15.88 -9.11
N ASP A 23 -35.27 -16.42 -10.27
CA ASP A 23 -34.84 -15.62 -11.41
C ASP A 23 -35.96 -14.77 -12.01
N GLU A 24 -37.15 -15.35 -12.19
CA GLU A 24 -38.33 -14.65 -12.68
C GLU A 24 -38.81 -13.62 -11.67
N ARG A 25 -38.89 -14.01 -10.38
CA ARG A 25 -39.24 -13.10 -9.28
C ARG A 25 -38.29 -11.91 -9.22
N ARG A 26 -36.98 -12.15 -9.35
CA ARG A 26 -35.97 -11.08 -9.35
C ARG A 26 -36.19 -10.09 -10.48
N LEU A 27 -36.45 -10.58 -11.69
CA LEU A 27 -36.71 -9.73 -12.86
C LEU A 27 -37.99 -8.92 -12.66
N SER A 28 -39.09 -9.59 -12.30
CA SER A 28 -40.39 -8.96 -12.07
C SER A 28 -40.33 -7.86 -11.00
N LEU A 29 -39.78 -8.15 -9.82
CA LEU A 29 -39.65 -7.16 -8.74
C LEU A 29 -38.76 -5.98 -9.13
N ARG A 30 -37.65 -6.25 -9.83
CA ARG A 30 -36.74 -5.19 -10.28
C ARG A 30 -37.42 -4.26 -11.27
N ASP A 31 -38.14 -4.83 -12.22
CA ASP A 31 -38.77 -4.07 -13.30
C ASP A 31 -39.98 -3.28 -12.77
N SER A 32 -40.80 -3.88 -11.89
CA SER A 32 -41.87 -3.19 -11.14
C SER A 32 -41.32 -2.02 -10.30
N CYS A 33 -40.30 -2.24 -9.46
CA CYS A 33 -39.70 -1.17 -8.65
C CYS A 33 -39.16 -0.03 -9.52
N ARG A 34 -38.51 -0.35 -10.64
CA ARG A 34 -37.96 0.65 -11.57
C ARG A 34 -39.05 1.46 -12.26
N GLN A 35 -40.14 0.82 -12.67
CA GLN A 35 -41.27 1.48 -13.32
C GLN A 35 -41.97 2.45 -12.37
N ILE A 36 -42.10 2.07 -11.10
CA ILE A 36 -42.73 2.88 -10.04
C ILE A 36 -41.75 3.94 -9.47
N GLY A 37 -40.47 3.86 -9.82
CA GLY A 37 -39.45 4.83 -9.39
C GLY A 37 -38.87 4.58 -7.99
N LEU A 38 -39.08 3.39 -7.43
CA LEU A 38 -38.51 2.99 -6.14
C LEU A 38 -37.00 2.74 -6.24
N ARG A 39 -36.29 3.05 -5.15
CA ARG A 39 -34.88 2.70 -4.96
C ARG A 39 -34.70 1.93 -3.66
N GLY A 40 -33.61 1.20 -3.54
CA GLY A 40 -33.39 0.31 -2.40
C GLY A 40 -32.82 -1.04 -2.79
N THR A 41 -32.93 -1.99 -1.86
CA THR A 41 -32.46 -3.35 -2.04
C THR A 41 -33.53 -4.36 -1.65
N ILE A 42 -33.81 -5.31 -2.54
CA ILE A 42 -34.55 -6.54 -2.25
C ILE A 42 -33.57 -7.71 -2.32
N LEU A 43 -33.55 -8.53 -1.28
CA LEU A 43 -32.85 -9.81 -1.23
C LEU A 43 -33.89 -10.92 -1.37
N LEU A 44 -33.62 -11.85 -2.28
CA LEU A 44 -34.40 -13.06 -2.49
C LEU A 44 -33.53 -14.29 -2.20
N SER A 45 -34.09 -15.24 -1.49
CA SER A 45 -33.56 -16.60 -1.37
C SER A 45 -34.71 -17.59 -1.47
N SER A 46 -34.40 -18.89 -1.60
CA SER A 46 -35.38 -19.96 -1.50
C SER A 46 -36.09 -19.97 -0.14
N GLU A 47 -35.49 -19.35 0.90
CA GLU A 47 -36.10 -19.23 2.23
C GLU A 47 -36.99 -17.99 2.41
N GLY A 48 -37.05 -17.06 1.44
CA GLY A 48 -37.93 -15.89 1.54
C GLY A 48 -37.39 -14.59 0.93
N ILE A 49 -37.88 -13.47 1.48
CA ILE A 49 -37.60 -12.10 1.03
C ILE A 49 -37.18 -11.19 2.18
N ASN A 50 -36.26 -10.26 1.91
CA ASN A 50 -35.90 -9.16 2.81
C ASN A 50 -35.69 -7.90 1.98
N MET A 51 -36.28 -6.77 2.37
CA MET A 51 -36.25 -5.56 1.58
C MET A 51 -36.13 -4.29 2.42
N PHE A 52 -35.39 -3.34 1.85
CA PHE A 52 -35.35 -1.94 2.25
C PHE A 52 -35.59 -1.11 0.99
N LEU A 53 -36.70 -0.39 0.92
CA LEU A 53 -37.09 0.41 -0.25
C LEU A 53 -37.47 1.81 0.18
N ALA A 54 -37.28 2.79 -0.70
CA ALA A 54 -37.74 4.15 -0.48
C ALA A 54 -38.30 4.80 -1.74
N GLY A 55 -39.34 5.60 -1.57
CA GLY A 55 -40.05 6.30 -2.63
C GLY A 55 -41.11 7.26 -2.08
N THR A 56 -41.95 7.79 -2.96
CA THR A 56 -43.14 8.54 -2.52
C THR A 56 -44.16 7.58 -1.89
N ARG A 57 -45.10 8.11 -1.10
CA ARG A 57 -46.21 7.33 -0.52
C ARG A 57 -46.95 6.52 -1.59
N ASP A 58 -47.39 7.18 -2.67
CA ASP A 58 -48.12 6.52 -3.76
C ASP A 58 -47.31 5.38 -4.40
N ALA A 59 -45.99 5.57 -4.57
CA ALA A 59 -45.09 4.57 -5.14
C ALA A 59 -44.95 3.35 -4.23
N ILE A 60 -44.83 3.55 -2.91
CA ILE A 60 -44.77 2.47 -1.93
C ILE A 60 -46.10 1.71 -1.90
N ASP A 61 -47.22 2.42 -1.83
CA ASP A 61 -48.55 1.81 -1.76
C ASP A 61 -48.87 1.01 -3.03
N GLU A 62 -48.52 1.53 -4.22
CA GLU A 62 -48.64 0.82 -5.48
C GLU A 62 -47.80 -0.46 -5.49
N PHE A 63 -46.53 -0.38 -5.09
CA PHE A 63 -45.64 -1.54 -5.05
C PHE A 63 -46.14 -2.61 -4.07
N LEU A 64 -46.55 -2.22 -2.86
CA LEU A 64 -47.09 -3.15 -1.87
C LEU A 64 -48.40 -3.79 -2.36
N GLY A 65 -49.25 -3.02 -3.05
CA GLY A 65 -50.45 -3.52 -3.69
C GLY A 65 -50.17 -4.55 -4.79
N GLN A 66 -49.09 -4.37 -5.57
CA GLN A 66 -48.64 -5.36 -6.55
C GLN A 66 -48.03 -6.60 -5.86
N LEU A 67 -47.18 -6.39 -4.85
CA LEU A 67 -46.48 -7.45 -4.13
C LEU A 67 -47.44 -8.40 -3.40
N ARG A 68 -48.48 -7.84 -2.76
CA ARG A 68 -49.50 -8.61 -2.00
C ARG A 68 -50.45 -9.43 -2.90
N ARG A 69 -50.37 -9.31 -4.23
CA ARG A 69 -51.08 -10.22 -5.15
C ARG A 69 -50.46 -11.61 -5.19
N ASP A 70 -49.18 -11.71 -4.83
CA ASP A 70 -48.52 -12.99 -4.64
C ASP A 70 -48.99 -13.62 -3.31
N PRO A 71 -49.55 -14.84 -3.32
CA PRO A 71 -49.97 -15.52 -2.10
C PRO A 71 -48.85 -15.64 -1.05
N ALA A 72 -47.59 -15.67 -1.47
CA ALA A 72 -46.45 -15.72 -0.56
C ALA A 72 -46.29 -14.45 0.29
N PHE A 73 -46.86 -13.31 -0.12
CA PHE A 73 -46.62 -11.99 0.50
C PHE A 73 -47.88 -11.25 0.94
N VAL A 74 -49.05 -11.88 0.92
CA VAL A 74 -50.35 -11.24 1.24
C VAL A 74 -50.39 -10.55 2.61
N ASP A 75 -49.77 -11.18 3.60
CA ASP A 75 -49.66 -10.81 5.02
C ASP A 75 -48.26 -10.27 5.35
N LEU A 76 -47.48 -9.82 4.35
CA LEU A 76 -46.18 -9.19 4.61
C LEU A 76 -46.37 -7.92 5.45
N GLU A 77 -45.83 -7.95 6.66
CA GLU A 77 -45.71 -6.81 7.54
C GLU A 77 -44.60 -5.87 7.07
N VAL A 78 -44.90 -4.57 7.09
CA VAL A 78 -44.02 -3.52 6.58
C VAL A 78 -43.86 -2.47 7.65
N LYS A 79 -42.62 -2.06 7.92
CA LYS A 79 -42.30 -0.99 8.85
C LYS A 79 -41.92 0.25 8.07
N GLU A 80 -42.37 1.40 8.53
CA GLU A 80 -42.19 2.66 7.83
C GLU A 80 -41.41 3.67 8.65
N SER A 81 -40.63 4.49 7.95
CA SER A 81 -39.95 5.67 8.51
C SER A 81 -39.87 6.74 7.43
N LEU A 82 -39.68 8.00 7.81
CA LEU A 82 -39.64 9.13 6.89
C LEU A 82 -38.21 9.64 6.72
N SER A 83 -37.92 10.21 5.56
CA SER A 83 -36.69 10.96 5.29
C SER A 83 -36.96 12.10 4.32
N ASP A 84 -36.20 13.17 4.44
CA ASP A 84 -36.33 14.35 3.56
C ASP A 84 -35.71 14.10 2.18
N GLU A 85 -34.71 13.23 2.13
CA GLU A 85 -34.03 12.81 0.91
C GLU A 85 -34.23 11.32 0.60
N GLN A 86 -33.89 10.92 -0.62
CA GLN A 86 -33.96 9.55 -1.10
C GLN A 86 -32.70 8.77 -0.66
N PRO A 87 -32.77 7.86 0.34
CA PRO A 87 -31.59 7.29 0.99
C PRO A 87 -30.95 6.13 0.21
N PHE A 88 -31.43 5.84 -1.00
CA PHE A 88 -30.80 4.89 -1.90
C PHE A 88 -30.44 5.53 -3.24
N ARG A 89 -29.20 5.32 -3.68
CA ARG A 89 -28.73 5.81 -4.99
C ARG A 89 -29.29 5.03 -6.17
N ARG A 90 -29.67 3.76 -5.98
CA ARG A 90 -30.11 2.84 -7.04
C ARG A 90 -31.03 1.76 -6.50
N MET A 91 -31.79 1.13 -7.40
CA MET A 91 -32.59 -0.07 -7.11
C MET A 91 -31.81 -1.36 -7.39
N LEU A 92 -31.76 -2.26 -6.41
CA LEU A 92 -31.08 -3.55 -6.47
C LEU A 92 -32.03 -4.69 -6.10
N VAL A 93 -32.08 -5.75 -6.90
CA VAL A 93 -32.73 -7.01 -6.52
C VAL A 93 -31.70 -8.12 -6.68
N LYS A 94 -31.31 -8.75 -5.56
CA LYS A 94 -30.21 -9.71 -5.50
C LYS A 94 -30.71 -11.07 -5.02
N LYS A 95 -30.31 -12.13 -5.72
CA LYS A 95 -30.40 -13.50 -5.19
C LYS A 95 -29.29 -13.71 -4.18
N LYS A 96 -29.61 -14.35 -3.07
CA LYS A 96 -28.67 -14.77 -2.03
C LYS A 96 -28.98 -16.22 -1.64
N LYS A 97 -28.03 -16.87 -0.96
CA LYS A 97 -28.26 -18.19 -0.36
C LYS A 97 -29.22 -18.09 0.83
N GLU A 98 -29.16 -16.98 1.55
CA GLU A 98 -30.01 -16.67 2.70
C GLU A 98 -30.37 -15.18 2.63
N ILE A 99 -31.58 -14.81 3.05
CA ILE A 99 -32.00 -13.39 3.15
C ILE A 99 -31.36 -12.68 4.35
N ILE A 100 -30.86 -13.47 5.32
CA ILE A 100 -29.94 -13.07 6.38
C ILE A 100 -29.01 -14.26 6.65
N THR A 101 -27.69 -14.05 6.50
CA THR A 101 -26.72 -15.16 6.48
C THR A 101 -26.30 -15.57 7.89
N LEU A 102 -26.76 -16.74 8.34
CA LEU A 102 -26.28 -17.42 9.55
C LEU A 102 -25.39 -18.63 9.20
N ALA A 103 -25.50 -19.18 7.98
CA ALA A 103 -24.77 -20.37 7.53
C ALA A 103 -25.05 -21.64 8.36
N LYS A 104 -26.30 -21.80 8.83
CA LYS A 104 -26.81 -22.96 9.57
C LYS A 104 -28.10 -23.48 8.91
N PRO A 105 -27.99 -24.40 7.91
CA PRO A 105 -29.14 -24.86 7.12
C PRO A 105 -30.23 -25.60 7.93
N GLU A 106 -29.89 -26.08 9.13
CA GLU A 106 -30.81 -26.69 10.08
C GLU A 106 -31.76 -25.69 10.75
N ILE A 107 -31.47 -24.38 10.68
CA ILE A 107 -32.32 -23.32 11.22
C ILE A 107 -33.27 -22.83 10.13
N GLN A 108 -34.55 -23.17 10.24
CA GLN A 108 -35.57 -22.90 9.23
C GLN A 108 -36.73 -22.07 9.84
N PRO A 109 -36.63 -20.74 9.84
CA PRO A 109 -37.62 -19.89 10.52
C PRO A 109 -39.03 -19.96 9.92
N ALA A 110 -39.17 -20.42 8.67
CA ALA A 110 -40.46 -20.65 8.03
C ALA A 110 -41.25 -21.80 8.69
N GLU A 111 -40.55 -22.77 9.31
CA GLU A 111 -41.18 -23.91 9.97
C GLU A 111 -41.38 -23.66 11.46
N LYS A 112 -40.35 -23.13 12.13
CA LYS A 112 -40.37 -22.88 13.57
C LYS A 112 -39.51 -21.66 13.90
N THR A 113 -40.09 -20.73 14.65
CA THR A 113 -39.37 -19.63 15.31
C THR A 113 -39.60 -19.68 16.82
N SER A 114 -38.78 -18.94 17.57
CA SER A 114 -38.87 -18.85 19.02
C SER A 114 -40.01 -17.95 19.47
N LYS A 115 -40.39 -18.09 20.75
CA LYS A 115 -41.44 -17.26 21.38
C LYS A 115 -41.11 -15.78 21.26
N ARG A 116 -42.13 -14.95 21.07
CA ARG A 116 -42.02 -13.51 20.90
C ARG A 116 -42.47 -12.77 22.16
N ILE A 117 -41.86 -11.62 22.43
CA ILE A 117 -42.31 -10.63 23.41
C ILE A 117 -42.65 -9.33 22.66
N SER A 118 -43.80 -8.73 22.95
CA SER A 118 -44.20 -7.46 22.33
C SER A 118 -43.38 -6.30 22.88
N ALA A 119 -43.29 -5.19 22.14
CA ALA A 119 -42.57 -3.99 22.60
C ALA A 119 -43.11 -3.48 23.94
N ARG A 120 -44.44 -3.38 24.08
CA ARG A 120 -45.10 -2.92 25.31
C ARG A 120 -44.87 -3.86 26.50
N GLU A 121 -44.88 -5.16 26.27
CA GLU A 121 -44.62 -6.15 27.32
C GLU A 121 -43.15 -6.10 27.76
N LEU A 122 -42.21 -5.97 26.82
CA LEU A 122 -40.80 -5.80 27.14
C LEU A 122 -40.56 -4.51 27.94
N LYS A 123 -41.16 -3.39 27.52
CA LYS A 123 -41.10 -2.13 28.27
C LYS A 123 -41.62 -2.30 29.69
N GLN A 124 -42.76 -2.97 29.87
CA GLN A 124 -43.30 -3.28 31.19
C GLN A 124 -42.31 -4.09 32.04
N TRP A 125 -41.59 -5.06 31.46
CA TRP A 125 -40.59 -5.83 32.21
C TRP A 125 -39.43 -4.95 32.70
N PHE A 126 -38.99 -3.99 31.88
CA PHE A 126 -38.00 -3.01 32.29
C PHE A 126 -38.54 -2.08 33.39
N ASP A 127 -39.73 -1.51 33.21
CA ASP A 127 -40.37 -0.60 34.17
C ASP A 127 -40.57 -1.27 35.55
N GLU A 128 -40.87 -2.57 35.57
CA GLU A 128 -41.05 -3.38 36.78
C GLU A 128 -39.73 -3.88 37.39
N GLY A 129 -38.60 -3.69 36.72
CA GLY A 129 -37.29 -4.20 37.17
C GLY A 129 -37.24 -5.73 37.25
N ARG A 130 -37.89 -6.43 36.32
CA ARG A 130 -37.90 -7.91 36.29
C ARG A 130 -36.48 -8.43 36.05
N ASP A 131 -36.20 -9.61 36.58
CA ASP A 131 -34.92 -10.28 36.36
C ASP A 131 -34.90 -11.03 35.01
N PHE A 132 -34.40 -10.37 33.97
CA PHE A 132 -34.16 -10.96 32.66
C PHE A 132 -32.81 -10.47 32.10
N ALA A 133 -32.40 -11.01 30.96
CA ALA A 133 -31.25 -10.53 30.21
C ALA A 133 -31.68 -10.13 28.80
N MET A 134 -30.97 -9.15 28.26
CA MET A 134 -31.10 -8.69 26.87
C MET A 134 -29.85 -9.15 26.11
N LEU A 135 -30.02 -9.71 24.91
CA LEU A 135 -28.92 -10.06 24.02
C LEU A 135 -29.06 -9.29 22.71
N ASP A 136 -28.10 -8.41 22.44
CA ASP A 136 -28.01 -7.69 21.17
C ASP A 136 -27.33 -8.60 20.14
N VAL A 137 -28.09 -9.05 19.14
CA VAL A 137 -27.58 -9.93 18.07
C VAL A 137 -27.12 -9.14 16.84
N ARG A 138 -26.97 -7.83 16.99
CA ARG A 138 -26.40 -6.97 15.95
C ARG A 138 -24.88 -7.09 15.89
N ASN A 139 -24.29 -6.50 14.85
CA ASN A 139 -22.84 -6.44 14.76
C ASN A 139 -22.31 -5.32 15.68
N ASP A 140 -21.06 -5.42 16.12
CA ASP A 140 -20.51 -4.53 17.15
C ASP A 140 -20.60 -3.04 16.78
N TYR A 141 -20.36 -2.67 15.52
CA TYR A 141 -20.51 -1.30 15.03
C TYR A 141 -21.94 -0.74 15.12
N GLU A 142 -22.96 -1.60 15.18
CA GLU A 142 -24.36 -1.17 15.36
C GLU A 142 -24.68 -0.94 16.84
N ILE A 143 -24.01 -1.67 17.74
CA ILE A 143 -24.19 -1.63 19.19
C ILE A 143 -23.53 -0.37 19.75
N GLU A 144 -22.36 0.01 19.22
CA GLU A 144 -21.62 1.22 19.60
C GLU A 144 -22.44 2.50 19.44
N LEU A 145 -23.36 2.56 18.47
CA LEU A 145 -24.27 3.70 18.29
C LEU A 145 -25.39 3.76 19.32
N GLY A 146 -25.78 2.62 19.88
CA GLY A 146 -26.87 2.57 20.85
C GLY A 146 -27.44 1.19 21.05
N SER A 147 -27.92 0.89 22.26
CA SER A 147 -28.51 -0.40 22.64
C SER A 147 -29.44 -0.26 23.86
N PHE A 148 -30.09 -1.35 24.27
CA PHE A 148 -30.97 -1.37 25.44
C PHE A 148 -30.18 -1.41 26.76
N ASP A 149 -30.82 -0.96 27.84
CA ASP A 149 -30.33 -1.04 29.22
C ASP A 149 -29.79 -2.44 29.53
N ASN A 150 -28.52 -2.51 29.94
CA ASN A 150 -27.83 -3.74 30.34
C ASN A 150 -27.85 -4.85 29.27
N ALA A 151 -27.97 -4.50 27.99
CA ALA A 151 -27.88 -5.48 26.91
C ALA A 151 -26.47 -6.07 26.79
N ILE A 152 -26.42 -7.39 26.64
CA ILE A 152 -25.18 -8.14 26.44
C ILE A 152 -24.91 -8.17 24.92
N PRO A 153 -23.74 -7.71 24.45
CA PRO A 153 -23.38 -7.82 23.04
C PRO A 153 -23.07 -9.27 22.70
N ALA A 154 -23.47 -9.72 21.51
CA ALA A 154 -23.06 -11.02 21.00
C ALA A 154 -21.54 -11.09 20.72
N GLY A 155 -20.87 -9.96 20.45
CA GLY A 155 -19.45 -9.90 20.11
C GLY A 155 -19.19 -10.42 18.70
N THR A 156 -19.83 -9.80 17.70
CA THR A 156 -19.73 -10.23 16.30
C THR A 156 -19.52 -9.06 15.36
N ASP A 157 -18.52 -9.16 14.48
CA ASP A 157 -18.37 -8.24 13.34
C ASP A 157 -19.39 -8.56 12.24
N HIS A 158 -19.75 -9.84 12.14
CA HIS A 158 -20.67 -10.36 11.14
C HIS A 158 -21.57 -11.43 11.74
N PHE A 159 -22.88 -11.31 11.53
CA PHE A 159 -23.88 -12.27 12.03
C PHE A 159 -23.60 -13.76 11.72
N ARG A 160 -22.87 -14.10 10.63
CA ARG A 160 -22.42 -15.48 10.36
C ARG A 160 -21.53 -16.08 11.46
N GLN A 161 -20.89 -15.25 12.29
CA GLN A 161 -20.06 -15.65 13.42
C GLN A 161 -20.89 -15.97 14.67
N PHE A 162 -22.17 -15.62 14.69
CA PHE A 162 -23.03 -15.73 15.88
C PHE A 162 -23.06 -17.13 16.48
N ALA A 163 -23.02 -18.18 15.65
CA ALA A 163 -22.99 -19.56 16.13
C ALA A 163 -21.76 -19.94 16.95
N GLU A 164 -20.62 -19.28 16.71
CA GLU A 164 -19.43 -19.44 17.54
C GLU A 164 -19.48 -18.49 18.74
N ALA A 165 -19.99 -17.27 18.54
CA ALA A 165 -20.08 -16.26 19.57
C ALA A 165 -20.95 -16.69 20.77
N ILE A 166 -22.08 -17.38 20.54
CA ILE A 166 -22.95 -17.86 21.63
C ILE A 166 -22.27 -18.90 22.55
N LYS A 167 -21.17 -19.51 22.13
CA LYS A 167 -20.40 -20.44 22.98
C LYS A 167 -19.56 -19.72 24.04
N LEU A 168 -19.29 -18.43 23.82
CA LEU A 168 -18.52 -17.58 24.72
C LEU A 168 -19.42 -16.81 25.69
N LEU A 169 -20.74 -16.90 25.54
CA LEU A 169 -21.69 -16.28 26.45
C LEU A 169 -21.64 -16.95 27.83
N PRO A 170 -21.86 -16.19 28.93
CA PRO A 170 -21.90 -16.74 30.28
C PRO A 170 -22.94 -17.87 30.41
N ASP A 171 -22.55 -18.98 31.05
CA ASP A 171 -23.42 -20.16 31.21
C ASP A 171 -24.71 -19.85 31.99
N GLU A 172 -24.69 -18.85 32.87
CA GLU A 172 -25.86 -18.38 33.63
C GLU A 172 -27.03 -17.95 32.72
N LEU A 173 -26.72 -17.46 31.52
CA LEU A 173 -27.73 -17.05 30.54
C LEU A 173 -28.55 -18.22 29.97
N ARG A 174 -28.06 -19.46 30.08
CA ARG A 174 -28.76 -20.65 29.57
C ARG A 174 -30.08 -20.91 30.30
N GLU A 175 -30.15 -20.55 31.58
CA GLU A 175 -31.32 -20.75 32.44
C GLU A 175 -32.15 -19.48 32.61
N LYS A 176 -31.54 -18.29 32.49
CA LYS A 176 -32.20 -17.00 32.67
C LYS A 176 -33.19 -16.69 31.53
N PRO A 177 -34.32 -15.99 31.79
CA PRO A 177 -35.11 -15.39 30.72
C PRO A 177 -34.25 -14.45 29.88
N LEU A 178 -34.13 -14.73 28.58
CA LEU A 178 -33.25 -14.01 27.67
C LEU A 178 -34.05 -13.52 26.47
N VAL A 179 -34.04 -12.20 26.25
CA VAL A 179 -34.71 -11.55 25.13
C VAL A 179 -33.65 -11.16 24.09
N THR A 180 -33.71 -11.74 22.89
CA THR A 180 -32.86 -11.33 21.77
C THR A 180 -33.52 -10.20 20.98
N PHE A 181 -32.71 -9.28 20.46
CA PHE A 181 -33.21 -8.21 19.62
C PHE A 181 -32.18 -7.80 18.55
N CYS A 182 -32.68 -7.18 17.49
CA CYS A 182 -31.88 -6.50 16.47
C CYS A 182 -32.72 -5.36 15.86
N THR A 183 -32.19 -4.62 14.88
CA THR A 183 -32.86 -3.46 14.26
C THR A 183 -34.30 -3.76 13.85
N GLY A 184 -34.48 -4.81 13.03
CA GLY A 184 -35.78 -5.13 12.42
C GLY A 184 -36.35 -6.49 12.78
N GLY A 185 -35.72 -7.29 13.64
CA GLY A 185 -36.19 -8.64 14.05
C GLY A 185 -35.67 -9.80 13.21
N ILE A 186 -35.29 -9.59 11.94
CA ILE A 186 -34.92 -10.69 11.02
C ILE A 186 -33.76 -11.60 11.52
N ARG A 187 -32.78 -11.06 12.26
CA ARG A 187 -31.69 -11.88 12.83
C ARG A 187 -32.19 -12.76 13.96
N CYS A 188 -33.08 -12.25 14.80
CA CYS A 188 -33.67 -12.97 15.93
C CYS A 188 -34.40 -14.23 15.49
N GLU A 189 -35.06 -14.18 14.33
CA GLU A 189 -35.76 -15.33 13.73
C GLU A 189 -34.82 -16.54 13.48
N LYS A 190 -33.52 -16.29 13.30
CA LYS A 190 -32.50 -17.36 13.21
C LYS A 190 -31.68 -17.54 14.49
N ALA A 191 -31.37 -16.44 15.17
CA ALA A 191 -30.55 -16.44 16.38
C ALA A 191 -31.23 -17.22 17.51
N SER A 192 -32.51 -16.94 17.78
CA SER A 192 -33.23 -17.54 18.91
C SER A 192 -33.40 -19.06 18.77
N PRO A 193 -33.81 -19.63 17.62
CA PRO A 193 -33.85 -21.08 17.45
C PRO A 193 -32.47 -21.74 17.54
N LEU A 194 -31.41 -21.08 17.06
CA LEU A 194 -30.05 -21.57 17.19
C LEU A 194 -29.63 -21.64 18.68
N MET A 195 -29.99 -20.63 19.47
CA MET A 195 -29.72 -20.63 20.91
C MET A 195 -30.53 -21.71 21.64
N GLU A 196 -31.81 -21.91 21.29
CA GLU A 196 -32.59 -23.05 21.82
C GLU A 196 -31.89 -24.38 21.55
N ASN A 197 -31.42 -24.59 20.31
CA ASN A 197 -30.66 -25.80 19.93
C ASN A 197 -29.33 -25.93 20.69
N ALA A 198 -28.72 -24.81 21.10
CA ALA A 198 -27.50 -24.77 21.90
C ALA A 198 -27.75 -24.97 23.42
N GLY A 199 -29.01 -25.14 23.84
CA GLY A 199 -29.40 -25.47 25.20
C GLY A 199 -29.89 -24.30 26.06
N PHE A 200 -30.19 -23.14 25.47
CA PHE A 200 -30.82 -22.03 26.20
C PHE A 200 -32.33 -22.28 26.32
N LYS A 201 -32.87 -22.20 27.55
CA LYS A 201 -34.23 -22.69 27.84
C LYS A 201 -35.34 -21.65 27.69
N ASN A 202 -35.06 -20.40 28.08
CA ASN A 202 -36.08 -19.35 28.23
C ASN A 202 -35.85 -18.20 27.23
N ILE A 203 -35.71 -18.55 25.95
CA ILE A 203 -35.47 -17.57 24.89
C ILE A 203 -36.78 -16.92 24.44
N LEU A 204 -36.76 -15.59 24.40
CA LEU A 204 -37.74 -14.73 23.75
C LEU A 204 -37.03 -13.88 22.70
N GLN A 205 -37.78 -13.41 21.70
CA GLN A 205 -37.30 -12.40 20.77
C GLN A 205 -38.24 -11.19 20.75
N LEU A 206 -37.66 -9.99 20.68
CA LEU A 206 -38.43 -8.76 20.55
C LEU A 206 -39.15 -8.74 19.20
N ASP A 207 -40.47 -8.80 19.25
CA ASP A 207 -41.31 -8.77 18.06
C ASP A 207 -41.12 -7.43 17.32
N GLY A 208 -40.75 -7.50 16.05
CA GLY A 208 -40.47 -6.33 15.23
C GLY A 208 -39.15 -5.59 15.53
N GLY A 209 -38.35 -6.01 16.51
CA GLY A 209 -37.05 -5.41 16.82
C GLY A 209 -37.12 -3.96 17.32
N ILE A 210 -35.97 -3.27 17.30
CA ILE A 210 -35.80 -1.92 17.85
C ILE A 210 -36.74 -0.91 17.17
N LEU A 211 -36.91 -0.99 15.84
CA LEU A 211 -37.75 -0.02 15.12
C LEU A 211 -39.23 -0.07 15.55
N LYS A 212 -39.78 -1.27 15.80
CA LYS A 212 -41.16 -1.42 16.31
C LYS A 212 -41.25 -0.98 17.78
N TYR A 213 -40.20 -1.20 18.55
CA TYR A 213 -40.13 -0.70 19.93
C TYR A 213 -40.16 0.83 19.96
N PHE A 214 -39.40 1.52 19.11
CA PHE A 214 -39.45 2.98 18.97
C PHE A 214 -40.84 3.49 18.57
N GLU A 215 -41.49 2.81 17.62
CA GLU A 215 -42.84 3.16 17.18
C GLU A 215 -43.88 3.08 18.31
N GLU A 216 -43.84 2.01 19.12
CA GLU A 216 -44.86 1.77 20.14
C GLU A 216 -44.54 2.38 21.52
N CYS A 217 -43.26 2.49 21.85
CA CYS A 217 -42.76 2.79 23.20
C CYS A 217 -41.78 3.98 23.25
N GLY A 218 -41.36 4.53 22.11
CA GLY A 218 -40.34 5.58 22.06
C GLY A 218 -38.95 5.06 22.48
N GLY A 219 -38.18 5.91 23.18
CA GLY A 219 -36.78 5.62 23.53
C GLY A 219 -36.57 5.05 24.93
N ASP A 220 -37.63 4.70 25.66
CA ASP A 220 -37.50 4.22 27.03
C ASP A 220 -36.61 2.97 27.08
N HIS A 221 -35.62 2.95 27.98
CA HIS A 221 -34.61 1.89 28.14
C HIS A 221 -33.67 1.67 26.94
N PHE A 222 -33.68 2.53 25.93
CA PHE A 222 -32.72 2.50 24.83
C PHE A 222 -31.83 3.75 24.89
N HIS A 223 -30.53 3.55 24.72
CA HIS A 223 -29.55 4.63 24.74
C HIS A 223 -28.91 4.79 23.36
N GLY A 224 -28.72 6.03 22.94
CA GLY A 224 -28.12 6.35 21.64
C GLY A 224 -29.10 6.23 20.48
N GLU A 225 -28.59 5.76 19.34
CA GLU A 225 -29.28 5.72 18.05
C GLU A 225 -29.33 4.30 17.50
N CYS A 226 -30.28 4.04 16.59
CA CYS A 226 -30.41 2.73 15.96
C CYS A 226 -29.83 2.74 14.55
N PHE A 227 -28.74 1.98 14.33
CA PHE A 227 -28.16 1.81 13.00
C PHE A 227 -29.16 1.24 11.99
N VAL A 228 -29.20 1.83 10.80
CA VAL A 228 -30.00 1.41 9.64
C VAL A 228 -29.14 1.21 8.40
N PHE A 229 -29.54 0.27 7.54
CA PHE A 229 -28.74 -0.22 6.42
C PHE A 229 -28.93 0.61 5.13
N ASP A 230 -28.92 1.93 5.26
CA ASP A 230 -29.10 2.89 4.17
C ASP A 230 -28.35 4.21 4.43
N GLN A 231 -28.49 5.22 3.55
CA GLN A 231 -27.71 6.45 3.65
C GLN A 231 -27.97 7.29 4.91
N ARG A 232 -29.04 6.99 5.66
CA ARG A 232 -29.32 7.67 6.94
C ARG A 232 -28.35 7.27 8.04
N VAL A 233 -27.71 6.11 7.90
CA VAL A 233 -26.78 5.46 8.85
C VAL A 233 -27.41 5.10 10.19
N ALA A 234 -28.09 6.01 10.87
CA ALA A 234 -28.81 5.78 12.11
C ALA A 234 -30.10 6.62 12.23
N VAL A 235 -31.03 6.15 13.07
CA VAL A 235 -32.27 6.85 13.41
C VAL A 235 -32.45 7.00 14.93
N ASP A 236 -33.10 8.09 15.33
CA ASP A 236 -33.47 8.34 16.72
C ASP A 236 -34.69 7.52 17.18
N SER A 237 -35.04 7.62 18.46
CA SER A 237 -36.22 6.93 19.04
C SER A 237 -37.57 7.41 18.51
N LYS A 238 -37.59 8.45 17.66
CA LYS A 238 -38.76 8.93 16.93
C LYS A 238 -38.70 8.54 15.44
N LEU A 239 -37.79 7.63 15.07
CA LEU A 239 -37.57 7.14 13.71
C LEU A 239 -37.14 8.23 12.71
N ARG A 240 -36.49 9.28 13.20
CA ARG A 240 -35.94 10.36 12.36
C ARG A 240 -34.46 10.11 12.13
N GLU A 241 -33.98 10.49 10.94
CA GLU A 241 -32.55 10.50 10.60
C GLU A 241 -31.76 11.36 11.59
N THR A 242 -30.53 10.93 11.86
CA THR A 242 -29.59 11.55 12.81
C THR A 242 -28.39 12.11 12.05
N ASP A 243 -27.55 12.90 12.72
CA ASP A 243 -26.34 13.47 12.11
C ASP A 243 -25.18 12.44 12.01
N THR A 244 -25.44 11.17 12.32
CA THR A 244 -24.44 10.10 12.24
C THR A 244 -24.07 9.83 10.78
N GLU A 245 -22.77 9.94 10.46
CA GLU A 245 -22.24 9.67 9.13
C GLU A 245 -21.54 8.29 9.08
N GLN A 246 -21.10 7.87 7.89
CA GLN A 246 -20.28 6.68 7.72
C GLN A 246 -18.93 7.05 7.13
N CYS A 247 -17.83 6.62 7.76
CA CYS A 247 -16.49 6.85 7.25
C CYS A 247 -16.31 6.23 5.84
N TYR A 248 -15.86 7.02 4.87
CA TYR A 248 -15.57 6.53 3.51
C TYR A 248 -14.44 5.50 3.45
N ALA A 249 -13.46 5.57 4.36
CA ALA A 249 -12.28 4.72 4.35
C ALA A 249 -12.53 3.34 4.98
N CYS A 250 -13.13 3.32 6.19
CA CYS A 250 -13.32 2.07 6.96
C CYS A 250 -14.78 1.64 7.15
N GLN A 251 -15.76 2.44 6.69
CA GLN A 251 -17.21 2.18 6.86
C GLN A 251 -17.72 2.19 8.30
N HIS A 252 -16.90 2.62 9.26
CA HIS A 252 -17.33 2.80 10.64
C HIS A 252 -18.35 3.95 10.75
N PRO A 253 -19.47 3.79 11.47
CA PRO A 253 -20.39 4.89 11.77
C PRO A 253 -19.70 5.96 12.63
N LEU A 254 -19.94 7.23 12.37
CA LEU A 254 -19.31 8.35 13.04
C LEU A 254 -20.38 9.23 13.65
N THR A 255 -20.40 9.30 14.98
CA THR A 255 -21.28 10.23 15.68
C THR A 255 -20.91 11.68 15.31
N ALA A 256 -21.79 12.63 15.61
CA ALA A 256 -21.48 14.04 15.43
C ALA A 256 -20.20 14.44 16.18
N GLU A 257 -19.90 13.85 17.35
CA GLU A 257 -18.67 14.13 18.09
C GLU A 257 -17.43 13.61 17.36
N ASP A 258 -17.48 12.40 16.80
CA ASP A 258 -16.38 11.82 16.02
C ASP A 258 -16.04 12.65 14.79
N GLN A 259 -17.04 13.26 14.16
CA GLN A 259 -16.87 14.13 13.00
C GLN A 259 -16.15 15.45 13.34
N HIS A 260 -16.12 15.87 14.61
CA HIS A 260 -15.39 17.08 15.03
C HIS A 260 -13.94 16.78 15.45
N ARG A 261 -13.53 15.51 15.50
CA ARG A 261 -12.18 15.12 15.90
C ARG A 261 -11.15 15.41 14.79
N PRO A 262 -9.92 15.85 15.14
CA PRO A 262 -8.90 16.22 14.15
C PRO A 262 -8.45 15.06 13.24
N GLU A 263 -8.64 13.82 13.68
CA GLU A 263 -8.35 12.61 12.90
C GLU A 263 -9.38 12.39 11.77
N TYR A 264 -10.56 13.02 11.84
CA TYR A 264 -11.55 12.97 10.76
C TYR A 264 -11.11 13.85 9.59
N THR A 265 -10.59 13.18 8.56
CA THR A 265 -10.16 13.79 7.31
C THR A 265 -10.88 13.08 6.17
N PRO A 266 -12.17 13.36 5.94
CA PRO A 266 -12.89 12.72 4.85
C PRO A 266 -12.29 13.12 3.49
N PRO A 267 -12.17 12.20 2.51
CA PRO A 267 -12.61 10.80 2.55
C PRO A 267 -11.53 9.82 3.05
N THR A 268 -10.39 10.31 3.56
CA THR A 268 -9.17 9.51 3.80
C THR A 268 -9.14 8.76 5.12
N ALA A 269 -9.63 9.34 6.22
CA ALA A 269 -9.59 8.70 7.52
C ALA A 269 -10.66 9.23 8.49
N CYS A 270 -10.92 8.46 9.54
CA CYS A 270 -11.67 8.84 10.73
C CYS A 270 -10.89 8.47 12.00
N PRO A 271 -11.34 8.86 13.19
CA PRO A 271 -10.62 8.57 14.43
C PRO A 271 -10.36 7.08 14.73
N TYR A 272 -11.15 6.19 14.11
CA TYR A 272 -11.03 4.74 14.28
C TYR A 272 -10.08 4.08 13.29
N CYS A 273 -9.74 4.75 12.18
CA CYS A 273 -8.84 4.21 11.15
C CYS A 273 -7.65 5.11 10.81
N TYR A 274 -7.54 6.26 11.48
CA TYR A 274 -6.42 7.17 11.35
C TYR A 274 -5.13 6.49 11.81
N VAL A 275 -4.12 6.55 10.95
CA VAL A 275 -2.76 6.11 11.26
C VAL A 275 -1.86 7.34 11.24
N PRO A 276 -1.12 7.63 12.33
CA PRO A 276 -0.17 8.73 12.36
C PRO A 276 0.86 8.62 11.21
N PRO A 277 1.26 9.73 10.56
CA PRO A 277 2.19 9.71 9.43
C PRO A 277 3.52 9.01 9.74
N GLU A 278 4.02 9.14 10.97
CA GLU A 278 5.24 8.48 11.42
C GLU A 278 5.10 6.95 11.45
N GLN A 279 3.98 6.44 11.94
CA GLN A 279 3.68 5.01 11.96
C GLN A 279 3.44 4.49 10.54
N ALA A 280 2.70 5.23 9.71
CA ALA A 280 2.46 4.89 8.32
C ALA A 280 3.78 4.80 7.53
N LEU A 281 4.74 5.69 7.81
CA LEU A 281 6.09 5.63 7.21
C LEU A 281 6.85 4.38 7.67
N VAL A 282 6.83 4.04 8.96
CA VAL A 282 7.48 2.82 9.47
C VAL A 282 6.91 1.58 8.78
N GLU A 283 5.59 1.42 8.74
CA GLU A 283 4.92 0.30 8.08
C GLU A 283 5.24 0.24 6.58
N LEU A 284 5.31 1.40 5.91
CA LEU A 284 5.73 1.51 4.52
C LEU A 284 7.16 1.01 4.33
N LEU A 285 8.11 1.46 5.16
CA LEU A 285 9.51 1.09 5.06
C LEU A 285 9.72 -0.41 5.32
N GLU A 286 9.03 -0.99 6.29
CA GLU A 286 9.05 -2.45 6.55
C GLU A 286 8.58 -3.23 5.32
N LYS A 287 7.47 -2.80 4.70
CA LYS A 287 6.99 -3.40 3.45
C LYS A 287 8.02 -3.28 2.32
N ARG A 288 8.70 -2.13 2.19
CA ARG A 288 9.77 -1.96 1.18
C ARG A 288 10.97 -2.85 1.45
N HIS A 289 11.41 -2.98 2.69
CA HIS A 289 12.53 -3.87 3.04
C HIS A 289 12.18 -5.34 2.81
N ALA A 290 10.95 -5.76 3.12
CA ALA A 290 10.45 -7.09 2.80
C ALA A 290 10.43 -7.34 1.28
N ALA A 291 9.99 -6.37 0.49
CA ALA A 291 10.02 -6.44 -0.97
C ALA A 291 11.45 -6.52 -1.54
N ILE A 292 12.39 -5.73 -1.02
CA ILE A 292 13.82 -5.84 -1.38
C ILE A 292 14.30 -7.26 -1.12
N LYS A 293 14.10 -7.79 0.09
CA LYS A 293 14.51 -9.16 0.45
C LYS A 293 13.92 -10.21 -0.49
N SER A 294 12.64 -10.05 -0.86
CA SER A 294 11.96 -10.97 -1.77
C SER A 294 12.55 -10.95 -3.17
N VAL A 295 12.96 -9.80 -3.71
CA VAL A 295 13.52 -9.71 -5.07
C VAL A 295 15.01 -10.02 -5.11
N THR A 296 15.70 -10.00 -3.96
CA THR A 296 17.13 -10.29 -3.85
C THR A 296 17.42 -11.69 -3.30
N THR A 297 16.41 -12.54 -3.11
CA THR A 297 16.58 -13.92 -2.62
C THR A 297 15.91 -14.93 -3.57
N PRO A 298 16.66 -15.60 -4.47
CA PRO A 298 18.09 -15.38 -4.76
C PRO A 298 18.35 -14.06 -5.47
N LEU A 299 19.62 -13.69 -5.62
CA LEU A 299 20.02 -12.50 -6.34
C LEU A 299 19.50 -12.54 -7.80
N PRO A 300 18.98 -11.43 -8.34
CA PRO A 300 18.40 -11.41 -9.69
C PRO A 300 19.35 -11.87 -10.80
N GLY A 301 20.63 -11.60 -10.64
CA GLY A 301 21.70 -11.98 -11.57
C GLY A 301 22.44 -13.27 -11.19
N SER A 302 22.17 -13.88 -10.03
CA SER A 302 22.85 -15.13 -9.65
C SER A 302 22.27 -16.38 -10.32
N VAL A 303 21.11 -16.24 -10.98
CA VAL A 303 20.50 -17.28 -11.81
C VAL A 303 20.84 -16.98 -13.28
N PRO A 304 21.37 -17.96 -14.06
CA PRO A 304 21.69 -17.76 -15.47
C PRO A 304 20.51 -17.20 -16.27
N TYR A 305 20.78 -16.21 -17.12
CA TYR A 305 19.76 -15.60 -17.97
C TYR A 305 20.34 -15.02 -19.27
N ASP A 306 19.47 -14.82 -20.25
CA ASP A 306 19.83 -14.13 -21.49
C ASP A 306 19.89 -12.62 -21.26
N ASN A 307 21.10 -12.07 -21.28
CA ASN A 307 21.33 -10.64 -21.11
C ASN A 307 21.32 -9.94 -22.48
N ILE A 308 20.26 -9.16 -22.72
CA ILE A 308 20.09 -8.38 -23.94
C ILE A 308 20.49 -6.93 -23.68
N ARG A 309 21.57 -6.49 -24.31
CA ARG A 309 22.08 -5.12 -24.20
C ARG A 309 21.77 -4.32 -25.47
N PRO A 310 20.80 -3.39 -25.44
CA PRO A 310 20.49 -2.57 -26.60
C PRO A 310 21.53 -1.46 -26.79
N MET A 311 21.86 -1.19 -28.05
CA MET A 311 22.78 -0.15 -28.51
C MET A 311 22.10 0.61 -29.65
N ASN A 312 21.96 1.93 -29.48
CA ASN A 312 21.45 2.78 -30.55
C ASN A 312 22.63 3.29 -31.38
N VAL A 313 22.60 3.05 -32.69
CA VAL A 313 23.64 3.49 -33.61
C VAL A 313 23.63 5.03 -33.68
N PRO A 314 24.72 5.70 -33.26
CA PRO A 314 24.80 7.16 -33.31
C PRO A 314 25.04 7.64 -34.74
N GLU A 315 24.74 8.91 -35.01
CA GLU A 315 24.93 9.55 -36.32
C GLU A 315 26.35 9.36 -36.89
N ARG A 316 27.37 9.49 -36.03
CA ARG A 316 28.78 9.29 -36.41
C ARG A 316 29.11 7.89 -36.93
N CYS A 317 28.23 6.91 -36.72
CA CYS A 317 28.40 5.53 -37.14
C CYS A 317 27.48 5.16 -38.32
N ASP A 318 26.78 6.12 -38.91
CA ASP A 318 25.93 5.88 -40.08
C ASP A 318 26.76 5.38 -41.27
N GLY A 319 26.30 4.31 -41.92
CA GLY A 319 26.98 3.71 -43.07
C GLY A 319 28.22 2.89 -42.71
N MET A 320 28.59 2.77 -41.43
CA MET A 320 29.67 1.88 -40.98
C MET A 320 29.27 0.41 -41.09
N THR A 321 30.26 -0.47 -41.16
CA THR A 321 30.02 -1.90 -40.92
C THR A 321 29.64 -2.13 -39.46
N THR A 322 28.93 -3.22 -39.18
CA THR A 322 28.56 -3.61 -37.82
C THR A 322 29.79 -3.74 -36.94
N LEU A 323 30.89 -4.29 -37.46
CA LEU A 323 32.15 -4.42 -36.73
C LEU A 323 32.79 -3.05 -36.42
N ASP A 324 32.84 -2.14 -37.38
CA ASP A 324 33.39 -0.79 -37.17
C ASP A 324 32.56 0.01 -36.17
N PHE A 325 31.23 -0.12 -36.24
CA PHE A 325 30.33 0.46 -35.25
C PHE A 325 30.63 -0.08 -33.84
N LEU A 326 30.70 -1.40 -33.66
CA LEU A 326 30.93 -2.02 -32.35
C LEU A 326 32.30 -1.65 -31.76
N ASP A 327 33.35 -1.65 -32.58
CA ASP A 327 34.71 -1.29 -32.20
C ASP A 327 34.82 0.21 -31.84
N SER A 328 34.14 1.08 -32.59
CA SER A 328 34.05 2.51 -32.27
C SER A 328 33.24 2.79 -31.00
N PHE A 329 32.15 2.04 -30.78
CA PHE A 329 31.24 2.28 -29.66
C PHE A 329 31.76 1.67 -28.35
N HIS A 330 32.47 0.55 -28.43
CA HIS A 330 33.03 -0.19 -27.30
C HIS A 330 34.45 -0.71 -27.58
N PRO A 331 35.44 0.19 -27.71
CA PRO A 331 36.82 -0.16 -28.08
C PRO A 331 37.51 -1.06 -27.06
N GLN A 332 37.04 -1.05 -25.81
CA GLN A 332 37.61 -1.85 -24.72
C GLN A 332 37.42 -3.36 -24.85
N VAL A 333 36.52 -3.82 -25.73
CA VAL A 333 36.26 -5.26 -25.98
C VAL A 333 37.25 -5.80 -27.03
N GLY A 334 37.71 -4.94 -27.94
CA GLY A 334 38.61 -5.33 -29.02
C GLY A 334 37.87 -5.91 -30.23
N ARG A 335 38.44 -5.63 -31.41
CA ARG A 335 37.85 -5.94 -32.71
C ARG A 335 37.66 -7.44 -32.94
N ASP A 336 38.65 -8.27 -32.61
CA ASP A 336 38.58 -9.72 -32.82
C ASP A 336 37.45 -10.37 -31.98
N GLU A 337 37.23 -9.88 -30.76
CA GLU A 337 36.16 -10.36 -29.90
C GLU A 337 34.78 -9.95 -30.44
N TRP A 338 34.64 -8.72 -30.96
CA TRP A 338 33.41 -8.30 -31.63
C TRP A 338 33.12 -9.10 -32.88
N GLN A 339 34.14 -9.40 -33.69
CA GLN A 339 34.00 -10.25 -34.87
C GLN A 339 33.49 -11.65 -34.47
N SER A 340 34.08 -12.27 -33.46
CA SER A 340 33.63 -13.58 -32.95
C SER A 340 32.17 -13.55 -32.47
N ARG A 341 31.74 -12.45 -31.84
CA ARG A 341 30.33 -12.27 -31.41
C ARG A 341 29.37 -12.13 -32.59
N CYS A 342 29.75 -11.43 -33.66
CA CYS A 342 28.97 -11.39 -34.90
C CYS A 342 28.85 -12.79 -35.54
N GLU A 343 29.95 -13.52 -35.64
CA GLU A 343 29.97 -14.89 -36.19
C GLU A 343 29.12 -15.87 -35.37
N ALA A 344 29.09 -15.69 -34.05
CA ALA A 344 28.22 -16.46 -33.14
C ALA A 344 26.75 -16.00 -33.14
N GLY A 345 26.36 -15.04 -33.99
CA GLY A 345 24.99 -14.54 -34.10
C GLY A 345 24.51 -13.73 -32.88
N ARG A 346 25.43 -13.21 -32.06
CA ARG A 346 25.10 -12.49 -30.81
C ARG A 346 24.72 -11.03 -31.01
N ILE A 347 24.88 -10.50 -32.22
CA ILE A 347 24.54 -9.13 -32.57
C ILE A 347 23.30 -9.18 -33.45
N VAL A 348 22.18 -8.61 -32.98
CA VAL A 348 20.85 -8.83 -33.56
C VAL A 348 20.18 -7.50 -33.87
N PHE A 349 19.46 -7.43 -34.99
CA PHE A 349 18.54 -6.34 -35.30
C PHE A 349 17.23 -6.90 -35.84
N ARG A 350 16.10 -6.61 -35.16
CA ARG A 350 14.76 -7.13 -35.51
C ARG A 350 14.77 -8.64 -35.76
N ASP A 351 15.29 -9.38 -34.78
CA ASP A 351 15.40 -10.85 -34.80
C ASP A 351 16.33 -11.42 -35.88
N ARG A 352 17.06 -10.58 -36.63
CA ARG A 352 18.08 -10.99 -37.60
C ARG A 352 19.47 -10.82 -37.01
N ALA A 353 20.27 -11.88 -36.99
CA ALA A 353 21.70 -11.77 -36.70
C ALA A 353 22.41 -10.89 -37.75
N LEU A 354 23.23 -9.95 -37.29
CA LEU A 354 24.04 -9.09 -38.13
C LEU A 354 25.42 -9.70 -38.34
N SER A 355 25.85 -9.75 -39.60
CA SER A 355 27.24 -10.10 -39.93
C SER A 355 28.18 -8.94 -39.61
N ALA A 356 29.48 -9.21 -39.43
CA ALA A 356 30.48 -8.18 -39.20
C ALA A 356 30.50 -7.09 -40.30
N ASN A 357 30.10 -7.44 -41.53
CA ASN A 357 30.12 -6.58 -42.71
C ASN A 357 28.76 -5.93 -43.02
N ASP A 358 27.71 -6.25 -42.27
CA ASP A 358 26.40 -5.62 -42.47
C ASP A 358 26.51 -4.12 -42.18
N VAL A 359 25.91 -3.29 -43.03
CA VAL A 359 25.90 -1.83 -42.86
C VAL A 359 24.84 -1.44 -41.83
N VAL A 360 25.24 -0.65 -40.84
CA VAL A 360 24.33 -0.07 -39.85
C VAL A 360 23.89 1.34 -40.24
N SER A 361 22.69 1.72 -39.82
CA SER A 361 22.15 3.07 -40.05
C SER A 361 21.91 3.82 -38.74
N GLN A 362 22.02 5.15 -38.77
CA GLN A 362 21.70 6.00 -37.63
C GLN A 362 20.32 5.67 -37.04
N GLY A 363 20.25 5.59 -35.71
CA GLY A 363 19.01 5.31 -34.97
C GLY A 363 18.59 3.84 -34.99
N GLN A 364 19.31 2.98 -35.73
CA GLN A 364 19.11 1.53 -35.65
C GLN A 364 19.41 1.04 -34.23
N ARG A 365 18.50 0.26 -33.65
CA ARG A 365 18.65 -0.33 -32.33
C ARG A 365 19.17 -1.76 -32.46
N VAL A 366 20.49 -1.90 -32.36
CA VAL A 366 21.20 -3.19 -32.39
C VAL A 366 21.21 -3.78 -30.98
N GLU A 367 21.03 -5.08 -30.85
CA GLU A 367 21.02 -5.78 -29.58
C GLU A 367 22.21 -6.73 -29.49
N HIS A 368 22.94 -6.67 -28.37
CA HIS A 368 23.95 -7.66 -28.04
C HIS A 368 23.37 -8.68 -27.06
N HIS A 369 23.22 -9.92 -27.53
CA HIS A 369 22.67 -11.04 -26.78
C HIS A 369 23.80 -11.82 -26.14
N ILE A 370 23.80 -11.88 -24.81
CA ILE A 370 24.80 -12.59 -24.00
C ILE A 370 24.06 -13.71 -23.25
N PRO A 371 24.02 -14.92 -23.83
CA PRO A 371 23.31 -16.04 -23.21
C PRO A 371 24.01 -16.50 -21.92
N ASP A 372 23.27 -17.19 -21.07
CA ASP A 372 23.77 -17.82 -19.84
C ASP A 372 24.57 -16.86 -18.93
N THR A 373 24.19 -15.58 -18.93
CA THR A 373 24.85 -14.57 -18.08
C THR A 373 24.57 -14.89 -16.62
N THR A 374 25.64 -15.07 -15.84
CA THR A 374 25.60 -15.10 -14.38
C THR A 374 26.42 -13.94 -13.85
N GLU A 375 25.81 -13.14 -12.99
CA GLU A 375 26.43 -11.98 -12.38
C GLU A 375 27.05 -12.36 -11.03
N PRO A 376 28.19 -11.75 -10.66
CA PRO A 376 28.76 -11.95 -9.33
C PRO A 376 27.83 -11.47 -8.23
N ASP A 377 28.04 -12.02 -7.04
CA ASP A 377 27.34 -11.61 -5.84
C ASP A 377 27.66 -10.15 -5.47
N VAL A 378 26.66 -9.49 -4.89
CA VAL A 378 26.72 -8.11 -4.40
C VAL A 378 26.09 -8.06 -3.02
N ASN A 379 26.47 -7.06 -2.23
CA ASN A 379 25.80 -6.80 -0.98
C ASN A 379 24.43 -6.15 -1.25
N VAL A 380 23.36 -6.76 -0.75
CA VAL A 380 21.96 -6.31 -0.94
C VAL A 380 21.28 -5.88 0.34
N ASP A 381 22.04 -5.57 1.40
CA ASP A 381 21.51 -4.94 2.62
C ASP A 381 21.14 -3.46 2.36
N ILE A 382 20.26 -3.26 1.38
CA ILE A 382 19.73 -1.96 0.97
C ILE A 382 18.66 -1.56 1.98
N ARG A 383 18.87 -0.44 2.66
CA ARG A 383 17.90 0.10 3.62
C ARG A 383 17.29 1.37 3.06
N ILE A 384 15.97 1.37 2.85
CA ILE A 384 15.23 2.61 2.60
C ILE A 384 15.19 3.40 3.91
N LEU A 385 15.68 4.64 3.88
CA LEU A 385 15.70 5.58 5.02
C LEU A 385 14.46 6.48 5.02
N TYR A 386 13.94 6.79 3.83
CA TYR A 386 12.82 7.70 3.65
C TYR A 386 12.13 7.46 2.30
N GLU A 387 10.82 7.63 2.26
CA GLU A 387 10.00 7.63 1.04
C GLU A 387 8.87 8.65 1.19
N ASP A 388 8.67 9.46 0.16
CA ASP A 388 7.45 10.26 -0.03
C ASP A 388 6.94 10.11 -1.48
N ASP A 389 6.11 11.04 -1.95
CA ASP A 389 5.58 11.03 -3.32
C ASP A 389 6.61 11.32 -4.41
N ASP A 390 7.73 11.96 -4.07
CA ASP A 390 8.72 12.50 -5.00
C ASP A 390 10.07 11.79 -4.95
N ILE A 391 10.56 11.45 -3.75
CA ILE A 391 11.90 10.94 -3.53
C ILE A 391 11.92 9.62 -2.74
N ILE A 392 12.99 8.87 -2.95
CA ILE A 392 13.38 7.70 -2.17
C ILE A 392 14.80 7.95 -1.69
N VAL A 393 15.06 7.72 -0.42
CA VAL A 393 16.40 7.82 0.16
C VAL A 393 16.81 6.45 0.68
N VAL A 394 18.01 6.01 0.32
CA VAL A 394 18.51 4.69 0.66
C VAL A 394 19.91 4.77 1.27
N ASN A 395 20.19 3.92 2.25
CA ASN A 395 21.54 3.53 2.60
C ASN A 395 21.97 2.41 1.66
N LYS A 396 22.87 2.74 0.72
CA LYS A 396 23.42 1.78 -0.23
C LYS A 396 24.53 0.98 0.46
N PRO A 397 24.48 -0.36 0.46
CA PRO A 397 25.59 -1.18 0.92
C PRO A 397 26.75 -1.17 -0.09
N ALA A 398 27.87 -1.78 0.26
CA ALA A 398 28.98 -2.05 -0.64
C ALA A 398 29.48 -3.49 -0.47
N PRO A 399 29.94 -4.17 -1.54
CA PRO A 399 29.91 -3.72 -2.94
C PRO A 399 28.50 -3.82 -3.56
N LEU A 400 28.02 -2.75 -4.20
CA LEU A 400 26.77 -2.73 -4.97
C LEU A 400 26.84 -1.64 -6.06
N PRO A 401 26.85 -2.00 -7.36
CA PRO A 401 26.83 -1.03 -8.44
C PRO A 401 25.52 -0.25 -8.50
N MET A 402 25.60 1.05 -8.83
CA MET A 402 24.42 1.92 -8.94
C MET A 402 23.50 1.55 -10.11
N HIS A 403 24.10 1.23 -11.25
CA HIS A 403 23.41 1.00 -12.53
C HIS A 403 24.14 -0.07 -13.35
N PRO A 404 23.50 -0.66 -14.38
CA PRO A 404 24.14 -1.63 -15.27
C PRO A 404 25.50 -1.13 -15.77
N SER A 405 26.54 -1.90 -15.46
CA SER A 405 27.93 -1.56 -15.78
C SER A 405 28.81 -2.80 -15.71
N GLY A 406 29.68 -2.97 -16.72
CA GLY A 406 30.59 -4.12 -16.80
C GLY A 406 29.86 -5.46 -16.74
N ARG A 407 30.19 -6.26 -15.72
CA ARG A 407 29.62 -7.60 -15.44
C ARG A 407 28.30 -7.57 -14.67
N PHE A 408 27.82 -6.39 -14.25
CA PHE A 408 26.58 -6.23 -13.50
C PHE A 408 25.50 -5.58 -14.35
N ASN A 409 24.29 -6.13 -14.28
CA ASN A 409 23.11 -5.66 -14.99
C ASN A 409 21.89 -5.71 -14.07
N ARG A 410 21.51 -6.91 -13.60
CA ARG A 410 20.41 -7.12 -12.65
C ARG A 410 20.83 -6.96 -11.19
N ASN A 411 22.08 -7.29 -10.84
CA ASN A 411 22.66 -7.10 -9.50
C ASN A 411 23.13 -5.64 -9.32
N THR A 412 22.20 -4.70 -9.49
CA THR A 412 22.46 -3.25 -9.39
C THR A 412 21.36 -2.57 -8.60
N LEU A 413 21.69 -1.48 -7.89
CA LEU A 413 20.73 -0.72 -7.09
C LEU A 413 19.53 -0.28 -7.94
N SER A 414 19.78 0.26 -9.14
CA SER A 414 18.69 0.69 -10.03
C SER A 414 17.76 -0.46 -10.41
N ASN A 415 18.29 -1.63 -10.77
CA ASN A 415 17.45 -2.73 -11.21
C ASN A 415 16.59 -3.26 -10.05
N ILE A 416 17.20 -3.45 -8.87
CA ILE A 416 16.51 -3.89 -7.66
C ILE A 416 15.38 -2.90 -7.29
N LEU A 417 15.67 -1.61 -7.24
CA LEU A 417 14.67 -0.60 -6.88
C LEU A 417 13.58 -0.44 -7.94
N ILE A 418 13.88 -0.60 -9.24
CA ILE A 418 12.85 -0.60 -10.28
C ILE A 418 11.87 -1.77 -10.05
N THR A 419 12.36 -2.95 -9.70
CA THR A 419 11.50 -4.11 -9.41
C THR A 419 10.67 -3.90 -8.15
N VAL A 420 11.24 -3.32 -7.08
CA VAL A 420 10.52 -3.09 -5.81
C VAL A 420 9.43 -2.02 -5.93
N PHE A 421 9.62 -1.03 -6.81
CA PHE A 421 8.74 0.13 -6.91
C PHE A 421 7.77 0.08 -8.11
N ASP A 422 7.76 -0.99 -8.91
CA ASP A 422 6.86 -1.17 -10.05
C ASP A 422 5.38 -0.82 -9.69
N PRO A 423 4.68 0.00 -10.52
CA PRO A 423 5.06 0.52 -11.85
C PRO A 423 5.86 1.83 -11.82
N VAL A 424 6.24 2.33 -10.65
CA VAL A 424 7.10 3.51 -10.52
C VAL A 424 8.53 3.11 -10.92
N VAL A 425 9.18 3.95 -11.72
CA VAL A 425 10.57 3.73 -12.18
C VAL A 425 11.48 4.78 -11.56
N PRO A 426 12.11 4.49 -10.40
CA PRO A 426 13.03 5.41 -9.76
C PRO A 426 14.19 5.83 -10.67
N ARG A 427 14.59 7.10 -10.54
CA ARG A 427 15.65 7.73 -11.31
C ARG A 427 16.78 8.14 -10.40
N ILE A 428 17.97 7.65 -10.72
CA ILE A 428 19.22 8.07 -10.09
C ILE A 428 19.47 9.54 -10.42
N VAL A 429 19.68 10.37 -9.40
CA VAL A 429 20.00 11.81 -9.55
C VAL A 429 21.46 12.13 -9.20
N HIS A 430 22.15 11.20 -8.53
CA HIS A 430 23.58 11.24 -8.25
C HIS A 430 24.11 9.82 -8.04
N ARG A 431 25.44 9.62 -8.05
CA ARG A 431 26.03 8.28 -8.04
C ARG A 431 27.09 8.15 -6.95
N LEU A 432 27.14 6.96 -6.36
CA LEU A 432 28.29 6.47 -5.59
C LEU A 432 29.03 5.41 -6.40
N ASP A 433 30.32 5.23 -6.13
CA ASP A 433 31.08 4.09 -6.67
C ASP A 433 30.52 2.78 -6.12
N ALA A 434 30.74 1.66 -6.84
CA ALA A 434 30.22 0.35 -6.42
C ALA A 434 30.67 -0.04 -5.00
N ASN A 435 31.91 0.29 -4.64
CA ASN A 435 32.51 -0.07 -3.34
C ASN A 435 32.27 0.99 -2.25
N THR A 436 31.65 2.12 -2.57
CA THR A 436 31.31 3.16 -1.59
C THR A 436 29.91 2.88 -1.05
N SER A 437 29.76 2.83 0.27
CA SER A 437 28.45 2.69 0.93
C SER A 437 27.88 4.06 1.32
N GLY A 438 26.62 4.11 1.74
CA GLY A 438 26.01 5.29 2.33
C GLY A 438 24.83 5.86 1.56
N VAL A 439 24.47 7.11 1.89
CA VAL A 439 23.22 7.74 1.48
C VAL A 439 23.15 7.99 -0.03
N VAL A 440 22.04 7.58 -0.63
CA VAL A 440 21.69 7.82 -2.03
C VAL A 440 20.26 8.34 -2.09
N VAL A 441 20.05 9.35 -2.93
CA VAL A 441 18.72 9.93 -3.20
C VAL A 441 18.33 9.53 -4.61
N LEU A 442 17.08 9.09 -4.79
CA LEU A 442 16.47 8.80 -6.07
C LEU A 442 15.18 9.58 -6.20
N ALA A 443 14.83 9.96 -7.42
CA ALA A 443 13.55 10.57 -7.74
C ALA A 443 12.58 9.49 -8.24
N LYS A 444 11.34 9.46 -7.74
CA LYS A 444 10.30 8.51 -8.19
C LYS A 444 9.88 8.75 -9.64
N ARG A 445 10.10 9.97 -10.18
CA ARG A 445 9.65 10.40 -11.51
C ARG A 445 10.73 11.20 -12.25
N SER A 446 10.72 11.15 -13.58
CA SER A 446 11.64 11.94 -14.43
C SER A 446 11.51 13.45 -14.21
N LYS A 447 10.28 13.96 -14.04
CA LYS A 447 10.01 15.38 -13.74
C LYS A 447 10.55 15.81 -12.37
N VAL A 448 10.61 14.90 -11.41
CA VAL A 448 11.23 15.18 -10.11
C VAL A 448 12.75 15.19 -10.26
N ALA A 449 13.31 14.21 -10.98
CA ALA A 449 14.74 14.17 -11.27
C ALA A 449 15.24 15.45 -11.96
N SER A 450 14.47 16.03 -12.89
CA SER A 450 14.83 17.27 -13.58
C SER A 450 14.86 18.51 -12.67
N ARG A 451 14.24 18.46 -11.49
CA ARG A 451 14.30 19.52 -10.46
C ARG A 451 15.45 19.31 -9.47
N ILE A 452 15.89 18.06 -9.27
CA ILE A 452 16.99 17.75 -8.36
C ILE A 452 18.36 17.92 -9.04
N HIS A 453 18.53 17.46 -10.29
CA HIS A 453 19.82 17.54 -11.00
C HIS A 453 20.47 18.95 -11.00
N PRO A 454 19.73 20.06 -11.24
CA PRO A 454 20.32 21.39 -11.22
C PRO A 454 20.98 21.75 -9.89
N GLN A 455 20.51 21.21 -8.76
CA GLN A 455 21.10 21.45 -7.44
C GLN A 455 22.51 20.83 -7.33
N PHE A 456 22.72 19.64 -7.92
CA PHE A 456 24.04 19.01 -7.98
C PHE A 456 25.00 19.78 -8.89
N VAL A 457 24.49 20.30 -10.02
CA VAL A 457 25.30 21.10 -10.97
C VAL A 457 25.68 22.45 -10.36
N ALA A 458 24.77 23.08 -9.63
CA ALA A 458 24.99 24.36 -8.96
C ALA A 458 25.82 24.26 -7.67
N GLY A 459 26.13 23.04 -7.20
CA GLY A 459 26.88 22.83 -5.96
C GLY A 459 26.11 23.16 -4.67
N THR A 460 24.77 23.27 -4.73
CA THR A 460 23.94 23.59 -3.56
C THR A 460 23.60 22.37 -2.70
N VAL A 461 23.92 21.16 -3.18
CA VAL A 461 23.77 19.91 -2.43
C VAL A 461 25.01 19.72 -1.56
N GLU A 462 24.78 19.65 -0.25
CA GLU A 462 25.82 19.33 0.72
C GLU A 462 25.97 17.81 0.82
N LYS A 463 27.20 17.32 0.79
CA LYS A 463 27.51 15.90 0.94
C LYS A 463 28.65 15.75 1.94
N ILE A 464 28.47 14.91 2.93
CA ILE A 464 29.49 14.59 3.93
C ILE A 464 29.78 13.10 3.87
N TYR A 465 31.07 12.78 3.81
CA TYR A 465 31.57 11.43 3.80
C TYR A 465 32.47 11.18 5.01
N LEU A 466 32.55 9.92 5.42
CA LEU A 466 33.58 9.42 6.32
C LEU A 466 34.57 8.59 5.52
N ALA A 467 35.86 8.79 5.77
CA ALA A 467 36.94 8.08 5.11
C ALA A 467 37.99 7.64 6.14
N MET A 468 38.32 6.34 6.15
CA MET A 468 39.49 5.84 6.88
C MET A 468 40.67 5.77 5.92
N VAL A 469 41.75 6.49 6.20
CA VAL A 469 42.96 6.54 5.37
C VAL A 469 44.16 5.95 6.08
N GLN A 470 45.14 5.47 5.31
CA GLN A 470 46.45 5.09 5.84
C GLN A 470 47.32 6.32 6.05
N GLY A 471 48.05 6.36 7.16
CA GLY A 471 48.96 7.45 7.50
C GLY A 471 48.28 8.61 8.23
N PHE A 472 49.07 9.66 8.49
CA PHE A 472 48.66 10.81 9.28
C PHE A 472 48.81 12.09 8.44
N PRO A 473 47.70 12.80 8.15
CA PRO A 473 47.76 14.13 7.56
C PRO A 473 48.52 15.09 8.48
N ALA A 474 49.33 15.97 7.88
CA ALA A 474 50.11 16.96 8.61
C ALA A 474 49.22 17.98 9.34
N ASP A 475 48.14 18.42 8.68
CA ASP A 475 47.19 19.40 9.18
C ASP A 475 45.84 18.75 9.53
N ASP A 476 45.13 19.32 10.51
CA ASP A 476 43.78 18.87 10.88
C ASP A 476 42.72 19.25 9.83
N LYS A 477 43.04 20.17 8.93
CA LYS A 477 42.20 20.57 7.79
C LYS A 477 43.08 20.79 6.57
N PHE A 478 42.69 20.20 5.45
CA PHE A 478 43.41 20.31 4.18
C PHE A 478 42.45 20.13 3.01
N GLU A 479 42.90 20.47 1.80
CA GLU A 479 42.09 20.45 0.59
C GLU A 479 42.87 19.89 -0.60
N CYS A 480 42.14 19.41 -1.61
CA CYS A 480 42.71 19.01 -2.89
C CYS A 480 41.84 19.53 -4.03
N ASP A 481 42.47 20.21 -4.98
CA ASP A 481 41.83 20.81 -6.16
C ASP A 481 42.36 20.24 -7.49
N LEU A 482 43.16 19.15 -7.43
CA LEU A 482 43.71 18.50 -8.60
C LEU A 482 42.60 18.06 -9.55
N ALA A 483 42.73 18.42 -10.83
CA ALA A 483 41.76 18.11 -11.86
C ALA A 483 41.78 16.62 -12.25
N ILE A 484 40.62 16.11 -12.66
CA ILE A 484 40.44 14.69 -13.01
C ILE A 484 40.18 14.56 -14.52
N ASP A 485 40.84 13.59 -15.15
CA ASP A 485 40.72 13.31 -16.57
C ASP A 485 39.30 12.81 -16.93
N ASP A 486 38.82 13.20 -18.11
CA ASP A 486 37.53 12.76 -18.65
C ASP A 486 37.60 11.43 -19.40
N ALA A 487 38.79 10.99 -19.80
CA ALA A 487 38.99 9.68 -20.42
C ALA A 487 38.95 8.56 -19.37
N PRO A 488 38.23 7.44 -19.61
CA PRO A 488 38.24 6.32 -18.70
C PRO A 488 39.56 5.57 -18.78
N ALA A 489 40.13 5.21 -17.64
CA ALA A 489 41.30 4.35 -17.56
C ALA A 489 40.91 2.85 -17.57
N LYS A 490 41.90 1.94 -17.65
CA LYS A 490 41.67 0.48 -17.61
C LYS A 490 40.75 0.11 -16.43
N GLY A 491 39.77 -0.76 -16.68
CA GLY A 491 38.79 -1.19 -15.67
C GLY A 491 37.69 -0.17 -15.32
N GLY A 492 37.59 0.96 -16.05
CA GLY A 492 36.52 1.97 -15.86
C GLY A 492 36.87 3.10 -14.87
N GLY A 493 38.14 3.23 -14.49
CA GLY A 493 38.60 4.19 -13.49
C GLY A 493 38.89 5.56 -14.06
N ARG A 494 39.31 6.46 -13.17
CA ARG A 494 39.84 7.79 -13.54
C ARG A 494 41.29 7.95 -13.12
N ARG A 495 41.97 8.90 -13.75
CA ARG A 495 43.32 9.38 -13.42
C ARG A 495 43.27 10.88 -13.17
N LEU A 496 44.27 11.40 -12.47
CA LEU A 496 44.49 12.85 -12.41
C LEU A 496 44.91 13.34 -13.80
N ALA A 497 44.45 14.52 -14.17
CA ALA A 497 44.81 15.11 -15.45
C ALA A 497 46.25 15.65 -15.40
N THR A 498 47.01 15.40 -16.46
CA THR A 498 48.36 15.97 -16.65
C THR A 498 48.31 17.34 -17.35
N ASP A 499 47.29 17.58 -18.19
CA ASP A 499 47.11 18.84 -18.94
C ASP A 499 45.71 19.45 -18.71
N ALA A 500 44.69 18.98 -19.46
CA ALA A 500 43.33 19.51 -19.46
C ALA A 500 42.34 18.53 -18.81
N GLY A 501 42.07 18.73 -17.52
CA GLY A 501 41.10 17.94 -16.75
C GLY A 501 39.85 18.71 -16.35
N LYS A 502 38.84 17.99 -15.83
CA LYS A 502 37.69 18.61 -15.20
C LYS A 502 38.05 19.09 -13.80
N ALA A 503 37.83 20.38 -13.54
CA ALA A 503 38.00 20.95 -12.21
C ALA A 503 37.22 20.14 -11.16
N SER A 504 37.90 19.89 -10.05
CA SER A 504 37.36 19.14 -8.92
C SER A 504 37.96 19.62 -7.62
N HIS A 505 37.16 19.71 -6.57
CA HIS A 505 37.58 20.22 -5.28
C HIS A 505 36.98 19.40 -4.13
N THR A 506 37.81 19.05 -3.14
CA THR A 506 37.44 18.30 -1.95
C THR A 506 38.12 18.90 -0.72
N SER A 507 37.35 19.14 0.34
CA SER A 507 37.87 19.55 1.65
C SER A 507 37.87 18.35 2.60
N PHE A 508 38.88 18.28 3.46
CA PHE A 508 39.09 17.20 4.41
C PHE A 508 39.28 17.77 5.81
N LYS A 509 38.76 17.08 6.82
CA LYS A 509 38.94 17.41 8.22
C LYS A 509 39.25 16.14 9.01
N VAL A 510 40.32 16.17 9.80
CA VAL A 510 40.68 15.07 10.69
C VAL A 510 39.66 14.99 11.82
N LEU A 511 39.09 13.81 12.02
CA LEU A 511 38.20 13.50 13.15
C LEU A 511 38.96 12.74 14.22
N ASP A 512 39.77 11.75 13.84
CA ASP A 512 40.57 10.96 14.76
C ASP A 512 41.83 10.41 14.11
N ARG A 513 42.89 10.21 14.90
CA ARG A 513 44.17 9.58 14.49
C ARG A 513 44.37 8.34 15.34
N ASN A 514 44.21 7.18 14.73
CA ASN A 514 44.23 5.91 15.42
C ASN A 514 45.67 5.43 15.67
N SER A 515 45.85 4.69 16.76
CA SER A 515 47.17 4.11 17.13
C SER A 515 47.66 3.04 16.15
N ASP A 516 46.79 2.50 15.30
CA ASP A 516 47.11 1.48 14.30
C ASP A 516 47.70 2.05 13.00
N GLY A 517 47.94 3.36 12.94
CA GLY A 517 48.49 4.04 11.76
C GLY A 517 47.44 4.53 10.76
N THR A 518 46.16 4.53 11.13
CA THR A 518 45.06 5.06 10.30
C THR A 518 44.53 6.39 10.82
N THR A 519 43.89 7.16 9.94
CA THR A 519 43.22 8.43 10.29
C THR A 519 41.79 8.42 9.78
N LEU A 520 40.84 8.78 10.65
CA LEU A 520 39.44 9.02 10.28
C LEU A 520 39.26 10.46 9.82
N LEU A 521 38.68 10.64 8.64
CA LEU A 521 38.42 11.93 8.03
C LEU A 521 36.92 12.14 7.81
N GLU A 522 36.46 13.36 8.07
CA GLU A 522 35.28 13.95 7.44
C GLU A 522 35.71 14.51 6.08
N VAL A 523 34.96 14.17 5.03
CA VAL A 523 35.29 14.54 3.66
C VAL A 523 34.09 15.20 2.99
N GLN A 524 34.32 16.40 2.43
CA GLN A 524 33.30 17.18 1.74
C GLN A 524 33.70 17.42 0.28
N PRO A 525 33.14 16.66 -0.68
CA PRO A 525 33.39 16.91 -2.09
C PRO A 525 32.48 18.02 -2.63
N HIS A 526 33.07 19.15 -3.03
CA HIS A 526 32.36 20.30 -3.61
C HIS A 526 32.01 20.09 -5.09
N THR A 527 32.63 19.10 -5.72
CA THR A 527 32.30 18.60 -7.06
C THR A 527 31.91 17.12 -7.01
N GLY A 528 31.56 16.51 -8.15
CA GLY A 528 31.09 15.12 -8.22
C GLY A 528 31.72 14.31 -9.36
N ARG A 529 33.06 14.28 -9.44
CA ARG A 529 33.75 13.48 -10.47
C ARG A 529 33.87 12.01 -10.03
N THR A 530 33.92 11.11 -11.01
CA THR A 530 34.10 9.67 -10.76
C THR A 530 35.41 9.43 -10.00
N ASN A 531 35.34 8.64 -8.92
CA ASN A 531 36.48 8.30 -8.05
C ASN A 531 37.20 9.51 -7.41
N GLN A 532 36.56 10.69 -7.33
CA GLN A 532 37.21 11.94 -6.92
C GLN A 532 37.91 11.86 -5.56
N ILE A 533 37.17 11.47 -4.51
CA ILE A 533 37.72 11.39 -3.14
C ILE A 533 38.91 10.43 -3.10
N ARG A 534 38.77 9.28 -3.76
CA ARG A 534 39.79 8.21 -3.79
C ARG A 534 41.08 8.69 -4.46
N LEU A 535 40.96 9.37 -5.60
CA LEU A 535 42.09 9.93 -6.34
C LEU A 535 42.78 11.06 -5.58
N HIS A 536 42.00 11.99 -5.02
CA HIS A 536 42.55 13.10 -4.22
C HIS A 536 43.33 12.57 -3.01
N LEU A 537 42.76 11.65 -2.25
CA LEU A 537 43.43 11.03 -1.11
C LEU A 537 44.69 10.24 -1.50
N ALA A 538 44.64 9.44 -2.58
CA ALA A 538 45.82 8.73 -3.08
C ALA A 538 46.93 9.70 -3.52
N SER A 539 46.58 10.81 -4.19
CA SER A 539 47.54 11.83 -4.64
C SER A 539 48.26 12.55 -3.49
N LEU A 540 47.60 12.63 -2.34
CA LEU A 540 48.15 13.20 -1.11
C LEU A 540 48.97 12.18 -0.30
N GLY A 541 49.16 10.95 -0.80
CA GLY A 541 49.84 9.88 -0.09
C GLY A 541 49.02 9.28 1.06
N LEU A 542 47.70 9.50 1.07
CA LEU A 542 46.77 9.07 2.12
C LEU A 542 45.71 8.11 1.54
N PRO A 543 46.09 6.97 0.94
CA PRO A 543 45.12 6.07 0.31
C PRO A 543 44.12 5.52 1.34
N LEU A 544 42.89 5.27 0.90
CA LEU A 544 41.85 4.70 1.74
C LEU A 544 42.22 3.29 2.21
N VAL A 545 41.83 2.94 3.43
CA VAL A 545 41.84 1.55 3.90
C VAL A 545 40.89 0.73 3.02
N GLY A 546 41.38 -0.42 2.54
CA GLY A 546 40.66 -1.25 1.56
C GLY A 546 40.80 -0.81 0.10
N GLU A 547 41.59 0.22 -0.22
CA GLU A 547 41.81 0.64 -1.60
C GLU A 547 42.59 -0.43 -2.39
N GLN A 548 42.06 -0.83 -3.55
CA GLN A 548 42.68 -1.81 -4.44
C GLN A 548 43.01 -1.24 -5.83
N THR A 549 42.34 -0.16 -6.24
CA THR A 549 42.46 0.43 -7.57
C THR A 549 43.62 1.42 -7.69
N TYR A 550 43.94 2.16 -6.62
CA TYR A 550 44.87 3.30 -6.64
C TYR A 550 46.16 3.08 -5.82
N LYS A 551 46.64 1.84 -5.74
CA LYS A 551 47.86 1.45 -5.02
C LYS A 551 49.14 1.72 -5.83
N SER A 552 49.60 2.97 -5.87
CA SER A 552 50.86 3.45 -6.49
C SER A 552 51.04 3.17 -8.00
N ASP A 553 51.80 4.05 -8.65
CA ASP A 553 51.89 4.24 -10.11
C ASP A 553 51.86 2.96 -10.99
N ASP A 554 50.94 2.98 -11.96
CA ASP A 554 50.84 2.18 -13.18
C ASP A 554 50.21 0.78 -13.20
N LYS A 555 49.66 0.25 -12.11
CA LYS A 555 48.83 -0.97 -12.18
C LYS A 555 47.40 -0.75 -11.69
N LEU A 556 46.58 -0.16 -12.55
CA LEU A 556 45.11 -0.24 -12.41
C LEU A 556 44.70 -1.72 -12.45
N ALA A 557 44.04 -2.18 -11.38
CA ALA A 557 43.46 -3.52 -11.32
C ALA A 557 42.52 -3.77 -12.50
N GLU A 558 42.46 -5.01 -12.99
CA GLU A 558 41.59 -5.38 -14.11
C GLU A 558 40.10 -5.28 -13.76
N GLN A 559 39.76 -5.33 -12.47
CA GLN A 559 38.41 -5.23 -11.93
C GLN A 559 38.37 -4.22 -10.77
N GLN A 560 37.37 -3.33 -10.76
CA GLN A 560 37.23 -2.32 -9.71
C GLN A 560 36.27 -2.70 -8.59
N THR A 561 35.27 -3.53 -8.87
CA THR A 561 34.30 -3.96 -7.86
C THR A 561 34.88 -5.12 -7.08
N ILE A 562 35.06 -4.93 -5.77
CA ILE A 562 35.56 -5.95 -4.86
C ILE A 562 34.53 -7.08 -4.67
N SER A 563 34.98 -8.25 -4.23
CA SER A 563 34.10 -9.33 -3.77
C SER A 563 33.41 -8.93 -2.46
N ILE A 564 32.31 -9.61 -2.12
CA ILE A 564 31.64 -9.43 -0.82
C ILE A 564 32.52 -9.87 0.36
N ASP A 565 33.49 -10.76 0.12
CA ASP A 565 34.42 -11.29 1.13
C ASP A 565 35.71 -10.45 1.26
N ASP A 566 35.94 -9.51 0.34
CA ASP A 566 37.12 -8.64 0.38
C ASP A 566 36.98 -7.58 1.48
N PRO A 567 38.10 -7.09 2.05
CA PRO A 567 38.07 -5.95 2.97
C PRO A 567 37.35 -4.75 2.34
N PRO A 568 36.41 -4.10 3.06
CA PRO A 568 35.61 -3.02 2.49
C PRO A 568 36.47 -1.80 2.21
N LEU A 569 36.15 -1.08 1.13
CA LEU A 569 36.65 0.28 0.95
C LEU A 569 36.05 1.16 2.05
N CYS A 570 36.90 1.66 2.95
CA CYS A 570 36.47 2.45 4.11
C CYS A 570 36.14 3.91 3.71
N LEU A 571 35.15 4.05 2.82
CA LEU A 571 34.58 5.30 2.36
C LEU A 571 33.05 5.20 2.38
N HIS A 572 32.41 6.09 3.14
CA HIS A 572 30.98 6.06 3.38
C HIS A 572 30.34 7.44 3.20
N ALA A 573 29.29 7.55 2.40
CA ALA A 573 28.48 8.75 2.26
C ALA A 573 27.55 8.88 3.48
N LEU A 574 27.97 9.62 4.50
CA LEU A 574 27.26 9.74 5.78
C LEU A 574 25.98 10.58 5.65
N ARG A 575 26.10 11.78 5.08
CA ARG A 575 24.99 12.75 5.06
C ARG A 575 24.85 13.43 3.71
N ILE A 576 23.61 13.68 3.32
CA ILE A 576 23.27 14.51 2.16
C ILE A 576 22.16 15.50 2.52
N SER A 577 22.32 16.74 2.08
CA SER A 577 21.31 17.78 2.27
C SER A 577 21.03 18.51 0.96
N LEU A 578 19.75 18.65 0.63
CA LEU A 578 19.26 19.27 -0.61
C LEU A 578 17.92 19.98 -0.36
N ASN A 579 17.46 20.76 -1.33
CA ASN A 579 16.11 21.31 -1.27
C ASN A 579 15.13 20.30 -1.87
N HIS A 580 14.05 20.01 -1.15
CA HIS A 580 13.02 19.07 -1.60
C HIS A 580 12.36 19.59 -2.90
N PRO A 581 12.17 18.74 -3.92
CA PRO A 581 11.84 19.15 -5.28
C PRO A 581 10.43 19.74 -5.48
N THR A 582 9.56 19.67 -4.47
CA THR A 582 8.16 20.16 -4.58
C THR A 582 7.85 21.32 -3.66
N ASN A 583 8.30 21.29 -2.41
CA ASN A 583 8.04 22.35 -1.42
C ASN A 583 9.26 23.27 -1.16
N ALA A 584 10.42 22.98 -1.78
CA ALA A 584 11.68 23.72 -1.65
C ALA A 584 12.28 23.79 -0.23
N GLU A 585 11.75 23.02 0.72
CA GLU A 585 12.28 22.92 2.08
C GLU A 585 13.68 22.27 2.08
N ARG A 586 14.59 22.74 2.92
CA ARG A 586 15.92 22.14 3.08
C ARG A 586 15.77 20.85 3.89
N ILE A 587 15.99 19.71 3.25
CA ILE A 587 15.94 18.38 3.86
C ILE A 587 17.34 17.81 4.01
N SER A 588 17.55 16.97 5.03
CA SER A 588 18.82 16.31 5.30
C SER A 588 18.60 14.86 5.72
N PHE A 589 19.40 13.95 5.19
CA PHE A 589 19.36 12.54 5.51
C PHE A 589 20.74 12.04 5.90
N GLU A 590 20.80 11.29 6.99
CA GLU A 590 22.01 10.72 7.54
C GLU A 590 21.84 9.20 7.69
N THR A 591 22.91 8.46 7.40
CA THR A 591 22.96 7.01 7.59
C THR A 591 23.46 6.66 8.99
N PRO A 592 23.14 5.46 9.50
CA PRO A 592 23.92 4.86 10.58
C PRO A 592 25.40 4.76 10.20
N TYR A 593 26.29 4.87 11.18
CA TYR A 593 27.72 4.69 10.95
C TYR A 593 28.03 3.30 10.34
N PRO A 594 29.01 3.21 9.42
CA PRO A 594 29.38 1.96 8.78
C PRO A 594 30.04 1.01 9.79
N SER A 595 29.92 -0.30 9.56
CA SER A 595 30.45 -1.34 10.47
C SER A 595 31.96 -1.29 10.69
N TRP A 596 32.73 -0.78 9.73
CA TRP A 596 34.19 -0.64 9.86
C TRP A 596 34.62 0.52 10.77
N LEU A 597 33.67 1.36 11.24
CA LEU A 597 33.91 2.45 12.18
C LEU A 597 33.55 2.08 13.63
N GLN A 598 32.95 0.91 13.85
CA GLN A 598 32.43 0.48 15.15
C GLN A 598 33.49 -0.01 16.11
#